data_AF-A0A6P0Z6T3-F1
#
_entry.id   AF-A0A6P0Z6T3-F1
#
_cell.length_a   1.000
_cell.length_b   1.000
_cell.length_c   1.000
_cell.angle_alpha   90.00
_cell.angle_beta   90.00
_cell.angle_gamma   90.00
#
_symmetry.space_group_name_H-M   'P 1'
#
loop_
_entity.id
_entity.type
_entity.pdbx_description
1 polymer ?
#
loop_
_entity_poly.entity_id
_entity_poly.type
_entity_poly.pdbx_seq_one_letter_code
_entity_poly.pdbx_strand_id
1 'polypeptide(L)'
;MLIVMVMLGILAAIASASLRNVITRAKESEAKMNVGVLLRGQQNHYMEYGKFANQLGDLGIGMASQTRHYAYDVQLASVINTDMDGNRITEASVVRARPLGELRGYMGKAWLDPHTSGGELTRMVVCEGGTGAVDFMADKTYCP
;
A
#
# COMPACT_ATOMS: atom_id res chain seq x y z
N MET A 1 -28.61 -4.51 42.78
CA MET A 1 -27.47 -3.75 42.21
C MET A 1 -26.26 -4.62 41.91
N LEU A 2 -26.02 -5.69 42.68
CA LEU A 2 -24.89 -6.61 42.51
C LEU A 2 -24.89 -7.35 41.15
N ILE A 3 -26.06 -7.81 40.70
CA ILE A 3 -26.21 -8.51 39.42
C ILE A 3 -25.82 -7.67 38.20
N VAL A 4 -26.02 -6.35 38.27
CA VAL A 4 -25.70 -5.43 37.17
C VAL A 4 -24.19 -5.29 37.00
N MET A 5 -23.45 -5.18 38.10
CA MET A 5 -21.98 -5.09 38.07
C MET A 5 -21.34 -6.35 37.52
N VAL A 6 -21.88 -7.52 37.90
CA VAL A 6 -21.40 -8.82 37.38
C VAL A 6 -21.65 -8.93 35.87
N MET A 7 -22.84 -8.55 35.40
CA MET A 7 -23.17 -8.59 33.97
C MET A 7 -22.31 -7.65 33.13
N LEU A 8 -22.05 -6.42 33.60
CA LEU A 8 -21.16 -5.47 32.92
C LEU A 8 -19.72 -6.00 32.81
N GLY A 9 -19.21 -6.68 33.83
CA GLY A 9 -17.88 -7.28 33.82
C GLY A 9 -17.70 -8.36 32.75
N ILE A 10 -18.71 -9.23 32.56
CA ILE A 10 -18.67 -10.30 31.56
C ILE A 10 -18.70 -9.72 30.13
N LEU A 11 -19.54 -8.70 29.89
CA LEU A 11 -19.62 -8.03 28.59
C LEU A 11 -18.30 -7.34 28.22
N ALA A 12 -17.63 -6.69 29.18
CA ALA A 12 -16.34 -6.02 28.96
C ALA A 12 -15.21 -7.00 28.62
N ALA A 13 -15.20 -8.18 29.23
CA ALA A 13 -14.19 -9.21 28.98
C ALA A 13 -14.23 -9.71 27.52
N ILE A 14 -15.42 -9.96 26.98
CA ILE A 14 -15.61 -10.43 25.58
C ILE A 14 -15.16 -9.36 24.58
N ALA A 15 -15.52 -8.08 24.83
CA ALA A 15 -15.15 -6.97 23.97
C ALA A 15 -13.62 -6.72 23.92
N SER A 16 -12.89 -7.04 24.98
CA SER A 16 -11.44 -6.79 25.05
C SER A 16 -10.63 -7.59 24.03
N ALA A 17 -11.05 -8.83 23.71
CA ALA A 17 -10.36 -9.68 22.75
C ALA A 17 -10.62 -9.22 21.30
N SER A 18 -11.86 -8.82 20.98
CA SER A 18 -12.22 -8.36 19.63
C SER A 18 -11.71 -6.95 19.30
N LEU A 19 -11.63 -6.06 20.30
CA LEU A 19 -11.12 -4.70 20.12
C LEU A 19 -9.67 -4.67 19.61
N ARG A 20 -8.82 -5.58 20.08
CA ARG A 20 -7.42 -5.68 19.64
C ARG A 20 -7.31 -5.95 18.14
N ASN A 21 -8.13 -6.86 17.61
CA ASN A 21 -8.14 -7.19 16.19
C ASN A 21 -8.70 -6.04 15.32
N VAL A 22 -9.67 -5.27 15.83
CA VAL A 22 -10.21 -4.09 15.14
C VAL A 22 -9.16 -2.97 15.05
N ILE A 23 -8.38 -2.75 16.12
CA ILE A 23 -7.31 -1.73 16.13
C ILE A 23 -6.24 -2.03 15.08
N THR A 24 -5.78 -3.29 14.98
CA THR A 24 -4.77 -3.68 13.98
C THR A 24 -5.29 -3.47 12.56
N ARG A 25 -6.52 -3.93 12.27
CA ARG A 25 -7.14 -3.74 10.94
C ARG A 25 -7.36 -2.28 10.58
N ALA A 26 -7.69 -1.43 11.55
CA ALA A 26 -7.83 0.00 11.31
C ALA A 26 -6.50 0.66 10.90
N LYS A 27 -5.40 0.30 11.58
CA LYS A 27 -4.04 0.77 11.23
C LYS A 27 -3.61 0.28 9.84
N GLU A 28 -3.92 -0.97 9.53
CA GLU A 28 -3.65 -1.56 8.22
C GLU A 28 -4.47 -0.91 7.11
N SER A 29 -5.73 -0.55 7.39
CA SER A 29 -6.59 0.19 6.45
C SER A 29 -6.05 1.59 6.14
N GLU A 30 -5.43 2.27 7.12
CA GLU A 30 -4.75 3.55 6.91
C GLU A 30 -3.60 3.39 5.90
N ALA A 31 -2.76 2.37 6.09
CA ALA A 31 -1.65 2.09 5.18
C ALA A 31 -2.12 1.79 3.76
N LYS A 32 -3.14 0.92 3.62
CA LYS A 32 -3.71 0.59 2.31
C LYS A 32 -4.28 1.83 1.60
N MET A 33 -4.97 2.70 2.33
CA MET A 33 -5.51 3.94 1.78
C MET A 33 -4.41 4.89 1.33
N ASN A 34 -3.37 5.07 2.16
CA ASN A 34 -2.24 5.94 1.83
C ASN A 34 -1.46 5.43 0.61
N VAL A 35 -1.18 4.13 0.51
CA VAL A 35 -0.57 3.53 -0.69
C VAL A 35 -1.43 3.81 -1.93
N GLY A 36 -2.75 3.67 -1.83
CA GLY A 36 -3.66 3.99 -2.93
C GLY A 36 -3.65 5.47 -3.33
N VAL A 37 -3.48 6.39 -2.38
CA VAL A 37 -3.30 7.83 -2.65
C VAL A 37 -1.99 8.07 -3.39
N LEU A 38 -0.89 7.46 -2.94
CA LEU A 38 0.43 7.60 -3.58
C LEU A 38 0.45 7.06 -5.02
N LEU A 39 -0.22 5.94 -5.29
CA LEU A 39 -0.33 5.41 -6.65
C LEU A 39 -1.14 6.33 -7.58
N ARG A 40 -2.21 6.96 -7.08
CA ARG A 40 -2.92 7.99 -7.86
C ARG A 40 -2.04 9.21 -8.12
N GLY A 41 -1.23 9.62 -7.13
CA GLY A 41 -0.21 10.64 -7.35
C GLY A 41 0.77 10.26 -8.45
N GLN A 42 1.20 8.99 -8.49
CA GLN A 42 2.09 8.49 -9.54
C GLN A 42 1.45 8.55 -10.93
N GLN A 43 0.16 8.20 -11.03
CA GLN A 43 -0.60 8.33 -12.28
C GLN A 43 -0.67 9.80 -12.72
N ASN A 44 -0.98 10.73 -11.81
CA ASN A 44 -1.03 12.15 -12.13
C ASN A 44 0.34 12.69 -12.54
N HIS A 45 1.40 12.35 -11.81
CA HIS A 45 2.76 12.77 -12.14
C HIS A 45 3.21 12.23 -13.51
N TYR A 46 2.83 11.00 -13.85
CA TYR A 46 3.08 10.46 -15.19
C TYR A 46 2.30 11.23 -16.27
N MET A 47 1.04 11.58 -16.01
CA MET A 47 0.24 12.40 -16.95
C MET A 47 0.78 13.81 -17.15
N GLU A 48 1.40 14.39 -16.12
CA GLU A 48 1.98 15.74 -16.18
C GLU A 48 3.38 15.78 -16.81
N TYR A 49 4.25 14.81 -16.47
CA TYR A 49 5.68 14.86 -16.80
C TYR A 49 6.15 13.73 -17.71
N GLY A 50 5.28 12.77 -18.07
CA GLY A 50 5.61 11.61 -18.90
C GLY A 50 6.58 10.62 -18.26
N LYS A 51 6.70 10.65 -16.92
CA LYS A 51 7.58 9.75 -16.14
C LYS A 51 7.04 9.55 -14.74
N PHE A 52 7.34 8.41 -14.13
CA PHE A 52 7.02 8.21 -12.70
C PHE A 52 7.94 9.04 -11.79
N ALA A 53 7.40 9.43 -10.64
CA ALA A 53 8.18 10.10 -9.60
C ALA A 53 9.10 9.09 -8.90
N ASN A 54 10.34 9.51 -8.61
CA ASN A 54 11.32 8.71 -7.89
C ASN A 54 11.40 9.04 -6.39
N GLN A 55 10.72 10.11 -5.97
CA GLN A 55 10.64 10.55 -4.58
C GLN A 55 9.21 10.91 -4.20
N LEU A 56 8.89 10.78 -2.91
CA LEU A 56 7.56 11.09 -2.38
C LEU A 56 7.20 12.58 -2.56
N GLY A 57 8.20 13.47 -2.44
CA GLY A 57 8.00 14.92 -2.55
C GLY A 57 7.55 15.37 -3.93
N ASP A 58 7.94 14.66 -4.98
CA ASP A 58 7.62 15.00 -6.37
C ASP A 58 6.13 14.79 -6.69
N LEU A 59 5.44 13.96 -5.91
CA LEU A 59 4.02 13.66 -6.12
C LEU A 59 3.09 14.83 -5.78
N GLY A 60 3.56 15.86 -5.06
CA GLY A 60 2.77 17.05 -4.75
C GLY A 60 1.54 16.84 -3.86
N ILE A 61 1.38 15.66 -3.25
CA ILE A 61 0.17 15.27 -2.48
C ILE A 61 0.20 15.81 -1.03
N GLY A 62 1.33 16.37 -0.58
CA GLY A 62 1.47 16.92 0.77
C GLY A 62 1.41 15.88 1.90
N MET A 63 1.67 14.60 1.60
CA MET A 63 1.69 13.53 2.58
C MET A 63 3.05 13.46 3.31
N ALA A 64 3.03 13.24 4.62
CA ALA A 64 4.25 12.95 5.37
C ALA A 64 4.85 11.60 4.94
N SER A 65 6.18 11.51 4.89
CA SER A 65 6.90 10.25 4.60
C SER A 65 6.73 9.19 5.69
N GLN A 66 6.22 9.56 6.85
CA GLN A 66 6.03 8.65 7.97
C GLN A 66 4.80 9.05 8.78
N THR A 67 3.98 8.06 9.10
CA THR A 67 2.92 8.17 10.12
C THR A 67 3.36 7.45 11.39
N ARG A 68 2.48 7.37 12.39
CA ARG A 68 2.79 6.66 13.64
C ARG A 68 3.16 5.19 13.45
N HIS A 69 2.63 4.56 12.40
CA HIS A 69 2.70 3.10 12.23
C HIS A 69 3.38 2.66 10.94
N TYR A 70 3.56 3.56 9.98
CA TYR A 70 4.12 3.23 8.67
C TYR A 70 5.10 4.29 8.20
N ALA A 71 6.18 3.85 7.56
CA ALA A 71 7.04 4.69 6.74
C ALA A 71 6.73 4.42 5.27
N TYR A 72 6.57 5.48 4.48
CA TYR A 72 6.23 5.42 3.08
C TYR A 72 7.42 5.80 2.23
N ASP A 73 7.67 5.00 1.21
CA ASP A 73 8.68 5.31 0.21
C ASP A 73 8.14 5.06 -1.19
N VAL A 74 8.72 5.82 -2.12
CA VAL A 74 8.41 5.82 -3.53
C VAL A 74 9.73 5.68 -4.25
N GLN A 75 9.83 4.73 -5.17
CA GLN A 75 11.03 4.51 -5.97
C GLN A 75 10.65 4.04 -7.36
N LEU A 76 11.52 4.29 -8.34
CA LEU A 76 11.42 3.63 -9.63
C LEU A 76 11.75 2.15 -9.46
N ALA A 77 11.01 1.28 -10.15
CA ALA A 77 11.24 -0.16 -10.12
C ALA A 77 12.53 -0.48 -10.90
N SER A 78 13.56 -0.94 -10.19
CA SER A 78 14.90 -1.20 -10.75
C SER A 78 15.05 -2.56 -11.47
N VAL A 79 13.98 -3.36 -11.56
CA VAL A 79 14.03 -4.75 -12.07
C VAL A 79 13.20 -4.87 -13.34
N ILE A 80 13.50 -5.86 -14.17
CA ILE A 80 12.63 -6.33 -15.25
C ILE A 80 11.26 -6.62 -14.63
N ASN A 81 10.31 -5.74 -14.84
CA ASN A 81 8.95 -5.93 -14.37
C ASN A 81 8.26 -6.86 -15.37
N THR A 82 7.73 -7.99 -14.90
CA THR A 82 6.88 -8.85 -15.72
C THR A 82 5.42 -8.59 -15.42
N ASP A 83 4.61 -8.43 -16.47
CA ASP A 83 3.16 -8.45 -16.33
C ASP A 83 2.65 -9.87 -15.96
N MET A 84 1.34 -10.01 -15.80
CA MET A 84 0.72 -11.33 -15.52
C MET A 84 0.93 -12.34 -16.66
N ASP A 85 1.17 -11.86 -17.89
CA ASP A 85 1.36 -12.66 -19.09
C ASP A 85 2.85 -12.97 -19.37
N GLY A 86 3.76 -12.49 -18.52
CA GLY A 86 5.20 -12.68 -18.65
C GLY A 86 5.91 -11.68 -19.58
N ASN A 87 5.21 -10.66 -20.06
CA ASN A 87 5.82 -9.61 -20.89
C ASN A 87 6.62 -8.63 -20.04
N ARG A 88 7.67 -8.08 -20.65
CA ARG A 88 8.52 -7.09 -20.01
C ARG A 88 7.86 -5.72 -20.03
N ILE A 89 7.84 -5.08 -18.87
CA ILE A 89 7.43 -3.71 -18.69
C ILE A 89 8.68 -2.84 -18.54
N THR A 90 8.69 -1.74 -19.28
CA THR A 90 9.83 -0.81 -19.42
C THR A 90 9.88 0.25 -18.33
N GLU A 91 8.73 0.68 -17.81
CA GLU A 91 8.66 1.72 -16.77
C GLU A 91 7.63 1.37 -15.69
N ALA A 92 8.06 1.42 -14.44
CA ALA A 92 7.19 1.24 -13.28
C ALA A 92 7.72 2.00 -12.07
N SER A 93 6.82 2.41 -11.19
CA SER A 93 7.10 2.93 -9.85
C SER A 93 6.57 1.96 -8.80
N VAL A 94 7.34 1.78 -7.73
CA VAL A 94 6.91 1.08 -6.53
C VAL A 94 6.63 2.08 -5.42
N VAL A 95 5.55 1.80 -4.68
CA VAL A 95 5.18 2.47 -3.45
C VAL A 95 5.23 1.44 -2.35
N ARG A 96 5.92 1.71 -1.25
CA ARG A 96 6.01 0.80 -0.11
C ARG A 96 5.52 1.48 1.14
N ALA A 97 4.72 0.78 1.93
CA ALA A 97 4.37 1.14 3.29
C ALA A 97 5.01 0.12 4.23
N ARG A 98 6.12 0.54 4.84
CA ARG A 98 6.90 -0.26 5.78
C ARG A 98 6.32 -0.13 7.17
N PRO A 99 5.88 -1.21 7.82
CA PRO A 99 5.33 -1.14 9.17
C PRO A 99 6.45 -0.84 10.18
N LEU A 100 6.17 0.02 11.16
CA LEU A 100 7.08 0.36 12.27
C LEU A 100 6.85 -0.53 13.51
N GLY A 101 6.32 -1.73 13.31
CA GLY A 101 5.98 -2.69 14.36
C GLY A 101 5.41 -3.99 13.77
N GLU A 102 4.68 -4.77 14.59
CA GLU A 102 4.03 -6.03 14.17
C GLU A 102 2.75 -5.79 13.37
N LEU A 103 2.86 -5.11 12.23
CA LEU A 103 1.78 -4.90 11.27
C LEU A 103 2.17 -5.49 9.91
N ARG A 104 1.17 -5.77 9.07
CA ARG A 104 1.42 -6.18 7.68
C ARG A 104 1.97 -5.02 6.87
N GLY A 105 2.94 -5.32 6.01
CA GLY A 105 3.43 -4.33 5.06
C GLY A 105 2.54 -4.27 3.83
N TYR A 106 2.53 -3.12 3.16
CA TYR A 106 1.79 -2.93 1.91
C TYR A 106 2.74 -2.47 0.82
N MET A 107 2.51 -2.97 -0.38
CA MET A 107 3.26 -2.57 -1.56
C MET A 107 2.27 -2.26 -2.68
N GLY A 108 2.52 -1.16 -3.36
CA GLY A 108 1.82 -0.75 -4.55
C GLY A 108 2.79 -0.69 -5.71
N LYS A 109 2.30 -0.97 -6.92
CA LYS A 109 3.07 -0.76 -8.15
C LYS A 109 2.20 -0.03 -9.15
N ALA A 110 2.76 0.99 -9.79
CA ALA A 110 2.19 1.67 -10.95
C ALA A 110 3.10 1.43 -12.15
N TRP A 111 2.54 1.14 -13.32
CA TRP A 111 3.32 0.84 -14.52
C TRP A 111 2.56 1.17 -15.79
N LEU A 112 3.27 1.24 -16.91
CA LEU A 112 2.67 1.43 -18.22
C LEU A 112 2.37 0.07 -18.84
N ASP A 113 1.12 -0.12 -19.27
CA ASP A 113 0.74 -1.34 -19.96
C ASP A 113 0.99 -1.21 -21.48
N PRO A 114 1.90 -2.00 -22.06
CA PRO A 114 2.19 -1.94 -23.50
C PRO A 114 1.12 -2.65 -24.36
N HIS A 115 0.14 -3.34 -23.75
CA HIS A 115 -0.77 -4.24 -24.46
C HIS A 115 -2.06 -3.59 -24.99
N THR A 116 -2.27 -2.28 -24.80
CA THR A 116 -3.46 -1.60 -25.31
C THR A 116 -3.21 -0.85 -26.61
N SER A 117 -3.83 -1.34 -27.69
CA SER A 117 -3.90 -0.76 -29.03
C SER A 117 -4.59 0.61 -29.04
N GLY A 118 -3.99 1.64 -28.45
CA GLY A 118 -4.59 2.98 -28.41
C GLY A 118 -4.14 3.93 -27.30
N GLY A 119 -3.07 3.63 -26.57
CA GLY A 119 -2.47 4.56 -25.61
C GLY A 119 -1.75 3.84 -24.49
N GLU A 120 -0.65 4.41 -24.00
CA GLU A 120 0.05 3.96 -22.79
C GLU A 120 -0.83 4.21 -21.57
N LEU A 121 -1.61 3.21 -21.15
CA LEU A 121 -2.46 3.32 -19.97
C LEU A 121 -1.64 2.99 -18.72
N THR A 122 -1.62 3.91 -17.75
CA THR A 122 -1.00 3.66 -16.46
C THR A 122 -1.88 2.74 -15.62
N ARG A 123 -1.43 1.51 -15.39
CA ARG A 123 -2.07 0.57 -14.47
C ARG A 123 -1.45 0.66 -13.08
N MET A 124 -2.24 0.29 -12.08
CA MET A 124 -1.76 0.24 -10.70
C MET A 124 -2.38 -0.92 -9.94
N VAL A 125 -1.64 -1.44 -8.97
CA VAL A 125 -2.07 -2.51 -8.06
C VAL A 125 -1.62 -2.17 -6.65
N VAL A 126 -2.43 -2.55 -5.66
CA VAL A 126 -2.08 -2.53 -4.24
C VAL A 126 -2.19 -3.93 -3.71
N CYS A 127 -1.15 -4.41 -3.04
CA CYS A 127 -1.13 -5.72 -2.43
C CYS A 127 -0.73 -5.65 -0.97
N GLU A 128 -1.20 -6.65 -0.24
CA GLU A 128 -0.88 -6.86 1.16
C GLU A 128 0.21 -7.92 1.29
N GLY A 129 1.23 -7.60 2.10
CA GLY A 129 2.30 -8.53 2.42
C GLY A 129 2.02 -9.29 3.71
N GLY A 130 2.97 -10.14 4.08
CA GLY A 130 3.05 -10.68 5.43
C GLY A 130 3.44 -9.60 6.46
N THR A 131 3.47 -9.98 7.73
CA THR A 131 3.97 -9.13 8.82
C THR A 131 5.40 -8.69 8.53
N GLY A 132 5.65 -7.38 8.48
CA GLY A 132 6.98 -6.82 8.18
C GLY A 132 7.47 -6.94 6.73
N ALA A 133 6.69 -7.50 5.79
CA ALA A 133 7.12 -7.69 4.41
C ALA A 133 7.10 -6.37 3.61
N VAL A 134 8.21 -6.01 2.94
CA VAL A 134 8.33 -4.70 2.26
C VAL A 134 8.70 -4.74 0.77
N ASP A 135 9.04 -5.90 0.20
CA ASP A 135 9.49 -6.01 -1.22
C ASP A 135 8.97 -7.28 -1.92
N PHE A 136 7.77 -7.71 -1.57
CA PHE A 136 7.19 -8.98 -2.03
C PHE A 136 6.65 -8.95 -3.49
N MET A 137 6.78 -7.82 -4.19
CA MET A 137 6.37 -7.65 -5.59
C MET A 137 7.41 -6.87 -6.42
N ALA A 138 8.69 -6.92 -6.06
CA ALA A 138 9.70 -6.12 -6.74
C ALA A 138 9.78 -6.40 -8.25
N ASP A 139 9.60 -7.66 -8.66
CA ASP A 139 9.73 -8.17 -10.03
C ASP A 139 8.40 -8.34 -10.80
N LYS A 140 7.26 -8.27 -10.11
CA LYS A 140 5.93 -8.64 -10.67
C LYS A 140 4.91 -7.51 -10.55
N THR A 141 3.86 -7.53 -11.38
CA THR A 141 2.72 -6.59 -11.28
C THR A 141 1.47 -7.19 -10.62
N TYR A 142 1.59 -8.36 -10.01
CA TYR A 142 0.50 -9.07 -9.34
C TYR A 142 0.87 -9.41 -7.91
N CYS A 143 -0.15 -9.53 -7.05
CA CYS A 143 0.04 -9.90 -5.65
C CYS A 143 0.53 -11.35 -5.52
N PRO A 144 1.42 -11.65 -4.56
CA PRO A 144 1.83 -13.02 -4.25
C PRO A 144 0.68 -13.89 -3.72
#